data_AF-A0A9E3QZN9-F1
#
_entry.id   AF-A0A9E3QZN9-F1
#
_cell.length_a   1.000
_cell.length_b   1.000
_cell.length_c   1.000
_cell.angle_alpha   90.00
_cell.angle_beta   90.00
_cell.angle_gamma   90.00
#
_symmetry.space_group_name_H-M   'P 1'
#
loop_
_entity.id
_entity.type
_entity.pdbx_description
1 polymer ?
#
loop_
_entity_poly.entity_id
_entity_poly.type
_entity_poly.pdbx_seq_one_letter_code
_entity_poly.pdbx_strand_id
1 'polypeptide(L)'
;MRPTLFAALVACFSLTAFADSPRALLTEADMVLERAQDLAEHGFFSGGQCMRRVPERIEVARDALADAAEDEDAFDDRGYRMQLKTLKRARKKVEQALDTAQSASCPGQVMALLGVAVSRTKRAEDKLEDRRSHNWQDLPGPAGPPPGQVAPRAELAPLTVYENQPFEGVMAVRVDVTRLTLVGLQGRQVGFTVQVRSDTGRMGEVRRSGPVTVPSSPYVWDNAYAQYFKIPDLLRLSLGQGRLTARVAVVDDTGRELTAAEQVFSITGGPPPPPQAPPGVPVVARDCGTGPDDSGCLMQKNGKWAMDAETFHGLIQSLRGTPSEFSKKEMVESVLANQVLTAKQLGALFDLFQSEFNRMDLAKLAVPKLTNPSAALGLSVKFDSSFNRSDYVKLVSAQR
;
A
#
# COMPACT_ATOMS: atom_id res chain seq x y z
N MET A 1 -34.21 -33.20 5.46
CA MET A 1 -32.97 -32.43 5.22
C MET A 1 -32.39 -32.90 3.89
N ARG A 2 -32.37 -32.06 2.84
CA ARG A 2 -31.91 -32.43 1.49
C ARG A 2 -30.47 -31.90 1.25
N PRO A 3 -29.49 -32.74 0.88
CA PRO A 3 -28.08 -32.36 0.75
C PRO A 3 -27.69 -31.77 -0.63
N THR A 4 -28.65 -31.42 -1.48
CA THR A 4 -28.38 -31.01 -2.88
C THR A 4 -28.00 -29.54 -3.07
N LEU A 5 -28.09 -28.70 -2.05
CA LEU A 5 -27.83 -27.25 -2.17
C LEU A 5 -26.35 -26.85 -2.10
N PHE A 6 -25.46 -27.72 -1.59
CA PHE A 6 -24.03 -27.40 -1.45
C PHE A 6 -23.22 -27.62 -2.75
N ALA A 7 -23.65 -28.54 -3.63
CA ALA A 7 -22.92 -28.85 -4.86
C ALA A 7 -23.00 -27.73 -5.92
N ALA A 8 -24.08 -26.95 -5.95
CA ALA A 8 -24.25 -25.84 -6.88
C ALA A 8 -23.38 -24.60 -6.54
N LEU A 9 -22.94 -24.46 -5.28
CA LEU A 9 -22.05 -23.38 -4.86
C LEU A 9 -20.60 -23.57 -5.31
N VAL A 10 -20.18 -24.81 -5.55
CA VAL A 10 -18.80 -25.15 -5.96
C VAL A 10 -18.62 -25.13 -7.47
N ALA A 11 -19.68 -25.39 -8.25
CA ALA A 11 -19.60 -25.44 -9.72
C ALA A 11 -19.47 -24.06 -10.41
N CYS A 12 -19.91 -22.97 -9.78
CA CYS A 12 -19.80 -21.61 -10.35
C CYS A 12 -18.39 -20.99 -10.27
N PHE A 13 -17.41 -21.65 -9.63
CA PHE A 13 -16.08 -21.07 -9.40
C PHE A 13 -15.00 -21.47 -10.44
N SER A 14 -15.34 -22.27 -11.46
CA SER A 14 -14.34 -22.98 -12.28
C SER A 14 -14.07 -22.43 -13.70
N LEU A 15 -14.51 -21.22 -14.05
CA LEU A 15 -14.25 -20.59 -15.37
C LEU A 15 -13.29 -19.40 -15.24
N THR A 16 -11.98 -19.65 -15.18
CA THR A 16 -10.98 -18.62 -14.81
C THR A 16 -10.30 -17.89 -15.97
N ALA A 17 -10.49 -18.26 -17.24
CA ALA A 17 -9.75 -17.64 -18.35
C ALA A 17 -10.44 -16.40 -18.99
N PHE A 18 -11.76 -16.26 -18.84
CA PHE A 18 -12.54 -15.08 -19.28
C PHE A 18 -13.03 -14.22 -18.10
N ALA A 19 -12.62 -14.55 -16.88
CA ALA A 19 -13.18 -14.06 -15.62
C ALA A 19 -12.98 -12.58 -15.32
N ASP A 20 -12.26 -11.87 -16.20
CA ASP A 20 -11.79 -10.53 -15.89
C ASP A 20 -12.29 -9.43 -16.85
N SER A 21 -13.17 -9.69 -17.81
CA SER A 21 -13.82 -8.59 -18.54
C SER A 21 -14.86 -7.87 -17.66
N PRO A 22 -15.09 -6.55 -17.84
CA PRO A 22 -16.16 -5.84 -17.15
C PRO A 22 -17.53 -6.52 -17.35
N ARG A 23 -17.84 -6.94 -18.57
CA ARG A 23 -19.06 -7.70 -18.88
C ARG A 23 -19.20 -9.00 -18.09
N ALA A 24 -18.15 -9.82 -17.99
CA ALA A 24 -18.20 -11.05 -17.21
C ALA A 24 -18.51 -10.77 -15.73
N LEU A 25 -17.90 -9.72 -15.16
CA LEU A 25 -18.17 -9.30 -13.79
C LEU A 25 -19.60 -8.79 -13.58
N LEU A 26 -20.19 -8.11 -14.58
CA LEU A 26 -21.59 -7.67 -14.54
C LEU A 26 -22.56 -8.85 -14.63
N THR A 27 -22.30 -9.82 -15.51
CA THR A 27 -23.10 -11.05 -15.61
C THR A 27 -23.03 -11.86 -14.31
N GLU A 28 -21.85 -11.97 -13.69
CA GLU A 28 -21.71 -12.59 -12.38
C GLU A 28 -22.51 -11.84 -11.29
N ALA A 29 -22.48 -10.51 -11.31
CA ALA A 29 -23.27 -9.71 -10.38
C ALA A 29 -24.79 -9.93 -10.58
N ASP A 30 -25.26 -10.01 -11.82
CA ASP A 30 -26.67 -10.27 -12.13
C ASP A 30 -27.13 -11.66 -11.64
N MET A 31 -26.35 -12.72 -11.90
CA MET A 31 -26.66 -14.07 -11.40
C MET A 31 -26.72 -14.11 -9.86
N VAL A 32 -25.86 -13.35 -9.19
CA VAL A 32 -25.85 -13.26 -7.72
C VAL A 32 -27.08 -12.50 -7.20
N LEU A 33 -27.51 -11.45 -7.90
CA LEU A 33 -28.72 -10.70 -7.59
C LEU A 33 -29.99 -11.54 -7.78
N GLU A 34 -30.10 -12.28 -8.88
CA GLU A 34 -31.19 -13.21 -9.13
C GLU A 34 -31.33 -14.22 -7.99
N ARG A 35 -30.22 -14.81 -7.55
CA ARG A 35 -30.22 -15.73 -6.41
C ARG A 35 -30.58 -15.05 -5.08
N ALA A 36 -30.21 -13.79 -4.90
CA ALA A 36 -30.58 -13.03 -3.71
C ALA A 36 -32.08 -12.72 -3.70
N GLN A 37 -32.67 -12.46 -4.87
CA GLN A 37 -34.10 -12.24 -5.06
C GLN A 37 -34.90 -13.51 -4.76
N ASP A 38 -34.51 -14.66 -5.32
CA ASP A 38 -35.16 -15.95 -5.04
C ASP A 38 -35.20 -16.27 -3.54
N LEU A 39 -34.09 -16.02 -2.84
CA LEU A 39 -34.02 -16.21 -1.39
C LEU A 39 -34.91 -15.21 -0.65
N ALA A 40 -35.00 -13.97 -1.11
CA ALA A 40 -35.83 -12.95 -0.50
C ALA A 40 -37.34 -13.21 -0.69
N GLU A 41 -37.76 -13.81 -1.80
CA GLU A 41 -39.15 -14.09 -2.14
C GLU A 41 -39.67 -15.43 -1.57
N HIS A 42 -38.83 -16.47 -1.60
CA HIS A 42 -39.26 -17.84 -1.27
C HIS A 42 -38.74 -18.36 0.06
N GLY A 43 -37.83 -17.63 0.72
CA GLY A 43 -37.34 -18.03 2.02
C GLY A 43 -38.41 -17.91 3.11
N PHE A 44 -38.58 -18.97 3.90
CA PHE A 44 -39.46 -18.98 5.06
C PHE A 44 -38.87 -18.07 6.16
N PHE A 45 -39.13 -16.76 6.08
CA PHE A 45 -38.62 -15.77 7.03
C PHE A 45 -39.77 -15.04 7.73
N SER A 46 -39.68 -14.96 9.06
CA SER A 46 -40.68 -14.32 9.93
C SER A 46 -40.68 -12.78 9.89
N GLY A 47 -39.84 -12.17 9.06
CA GLY A 47 -39.71 -10.71 8.92
C GLY A 47 -40.33 -10.19 7.62
N GLY A 48 -41.59 -9.73 7.68
CA GLY A 48 -42.33 -9.26 6.49
C GLY A 48 -41.78 -8.00 5.80
N GLN A 49 -40.78 -7.31 6.38
CA GLN A 49 -40.17 -6.13 5.76
C GLN A 49 -39.15 -6.48 4.67
N CYS A 50 -38.38 -7.56 4.84
CA CYS A 50 -37.38 -8.00 3.86
C CYS A 50 -38.08 -8.40 2.55
N MET A 51 -39.15 -9.19 2.64
CA MET A 51 -39.92 -9.69 1.49
C MET A 51 -40.61 -8.59 0.67
N ARG A 52 -40.89 -7.41 1.25
CA ARG A 52 -41.59 -6.33 0.53
C ARG A 52 -40.67 -5.35 -0.16
N ARG A 53 -39.53 -5.00 0.46
CA ARG A 53 -38.70 -3.88 0.00
C ARG A 53 -37.46 -4.30 -0.77
N VAL A 54 -36.94 -5.50 -0.52
CA VAL A 54 -35.67 -5.94 -1.11
C VAL A 54 -35.83 -6.43 -2.55
N PRO A 55 -36.86 -7.21 -2.94
CA PRO A 55 -37.04 -7.63 -4.32
C PRO A 55 -37.12 -6.45 -5.31
N GLU A 56 -37.93 -5.43 -5.00
CA GLU A 56 -38.07 -4.22 -5.82
C GLU A 56 -36.72 -3.48 -5.98
N ARG A 57 -35.85 -3.49 -4.96
CA ARG A 57 -34.52 -2.88 -5.05
C ARG A 57 -33.53 -3.72 -5.84
N ILE A 58 -33.65 -5.04 -5.75
CA ILE A 58 -32.82 -5.96 -6.54
C ILE A 58 -33.18 -5.83 -8.02
N GLU A 59 -34.46 -5.81 -8.37
CA GLU A 59 -34.92 -5.62 -9.76
C GLU A 59 -34.37 -4.33 -10.38
N VAL A 60 -34.50 -3.20 -9.67
CA VAL A 60 -33.90 -1.91 -10.10
C VAL A 60 -32.38 -1.97 -10.24
N ALA A 61 -31.71 -2.80 -9.44
CA ALA A 61 -30.26 -2.99 -9.56
C ALA A 61 -29.90 -3.87 -10.77
N ARG A 62 -30.70 -4.90 -11.07
CA ARG A 62 -30.53 -5.75 -12.26
C ARG A 62 -30.73 -4.98 -13.55
N ASP A 63 -31.79 -4.17 -13.64
CA ASP A 63 -32.04 -3.31 -14.80
C ASP A 63 -30.84 -2.38 -15.07
N ALA A 64 -30.30 -1.77 -14.01
CA ALA A 64 -29.13 -0.89 -14.14
C ALA A 64 -27.85 -1.63 -14.56
N LEU A 65 -27.71 -2.92 -14.21
CA LEU A 65 -26.59 -3.75 -14.66
C LEU A 65 -26.76 -4.18 -16.12
N ALA A 66 -27.99 -4.47 -16.55
CA ALA A 66 -28.31 -4.76 -17.94
C ALA A 66 -27.99 -3.55 -18.83
N ASP A 67 -28.45 -2.35 -18.45
CA ASP A 67 -28.10 -1.09 -19.14
C ASP A 67 -26.57 -0.90 -19.25
N ALA A 68 -25.83 -1.24 -18.18
CA ALA A 68 -24.37 -1.12 -18.18
C ALA A 68 -23.67 -2.15 -19.08
N ALA A 69 -24.30 -3.28 -19.37
CA ALA A 69 -23.74 -4.36 -20.16
C ALA A 69 -23.99 -4.20 -21.68
N GLU A 70 -25.04 -3.48 -22.08
CA GLU A 70 -25.37 -3.25 -23.50
C GLU A 70 -24.48 -2.20 -24.19
N ASP A 71 -23.90 -1.27 -23.43
CA ASP A 71 -23.14 -0.14 -23.96
C ASP A 71 -21.70 -0.48 -24.44
N GLU A 72 -21.26 -1.76 -24.45
CA GLU A 72 -19.85 -2.14 -24.67
C GLU A 72 -19.27 -1.84 -26.07
N ASP A 73 -20.11 -1.65 -27.10
CA ASP A 73 -19.66 -1.57 -28.50
C ASP A 73 -19.12 -0.20 -28.94
N ALA A 74 -19.25 0.84 -28.10
CA ALA A 74 -18.78 2.19 -28.41
C ALA A 74 -17.30 2.39 -27.98
N PHE A 75 -16.36 2.04 -28.87
CA PHE A 75 -14.91 2.14 -28.65
C PHE A 75 -14.30 3.56 -28.74
N ASP A 76 -15.09 4.62 -28.54
CA ASP A 76 -14.57 6.01 -28.47
C ASP A 76 -14.52 6.55 -27.02
N ASP A 77 -13.78 7.64 -26.78
CA ASP A 77 -13.64 8.26 -25.44
C ASP A 77 -15.01 8.71 -24.87
N ARG A 78 -16.00 8.94 -25.75
CA ARG A 78 -17.36 9.31 -25.35
C ARG A 78 -18.12 8.08 -24.84
N GLY A 79 -18.05 6.94 -25.52
CA GLY A 79 -18.63 5.66 -25.14
C GLY A 79 -18.08 5.18 -23.82
N TYR A 80 -16.77 5.27 -23.63
CA TYR A 80 -16.13 4.91 -22.37
C TYR A 80 -16.64 5.74 -21.17
N ARG A 81 -16.77 7.07 -21.32
CA ARG A 81 -17.30 7.93 -20.24
C ARG A 81 -18.77 7.63 -19.93
N MET A 82 -19.55 7.27 -20.94
CA MET A 82 -20.94 6.85 -20.77
C MET A 82 -20.99 5.54 -19.98
N GLN A 83 -20.23 4.51 -20.40
CA GLN A 83 -20.14 3.23 -19.70
C GLN A 83 -19.74 3.39 -18.23
N LEU A 84 -18.69 4.18 -17.93
CA LEU A 84 -18.26 4.40 -16.55
C LEU A 84 -19.36 5.06 -15.70
N LYS A 85 -20.14 5.97 -16.29
CA LYS A 85 -21.25 6.64 -15.63
C LYS A 85 -22.42 5.68 -15.39
N THR A 86 -22.75 4.81 -16.35
CA THR A 86 -23.80 3.79 -16.23
C THR A 86 -23.41 2.77 -15.16
N LEU A 87 -22.16 2.29 -15.17
CA LEU A 87 -21.63 1.36 -14.18
C LEU A 87 -21.62 1.94 -12.75
N LYS A 88 -21.21 3.20 -12.57
CA LYS A 88 -21.29 3.90 -11.27
C LYS A 88 -22.72 4.04 -10.77
N ARG A 89 -23.69 4.22 -11.67
CA ARG A 89 -25.12 4.22 -11.32
C ARG A 89 -25.58 2.83 -10.88
N ALA A 90 -25.22 1.79 -11.61
CA ALA A 90 -25.54 0.40 -11.28
C ALA A 90 -24.97 0.00 -9.91
N ARG A 91 -23.69 0.27 -9.64
CA ARG A 91 -23.06 0.03 -8.34
C ARG A 91 -23.83 0.69 -7.20
N LYS A 92 -24.20 1.96 -7.37
CA LYS A 92 -24.99 2.70 -6.38
C LYS A 92 -26.36 2.07 -6.11
N LYS A 93 -26.99 1.44 -7.12
CA LYS A 93 -28.25 0.71 -6.92
C LYS A 93 -28.05 -0.59 -6.14
N VAL A 94 -26.97 -1.34 -6.41
CA VAL A 94 -26.62 -2.54 -5.64
C VAL A 94 -26.30 -2.17 -4.18
N GLU A 95 -25.55 -1.09 -3.94
CA GLU A 95 -25.29 -0.56 -2.58
C GLU A 95 -26.60 -0.20 -1.87
N GLN A 96 -27.53 0.47 -2.54
CA GLN A 96 -28.85 0.79 -1.99
C GLN A 96 -29.68 -0.46 -1.65
N ALA A 97 -29.58 -1.52 -2.46
CA ALA A 97 -30.24 -2.80 -2.16
C ALA A 97 -29.63 -3.45 -0.92
N LEU A 98 -28.30 -3.42 -0.77
CA LEU A 98 -27.60 -3.91 0.42
C LEU A 98 -28.00 -3.14 1.69
N ASP A 99 -28.00 -1.80 1.63
CA ASP A 99 -28.42 -0.96 2.76
C ASP A 99 -29.89 -1.22 3.14
N THR A 100 -30.76 -1.38 2.13
CA THR A 100 -32.18 -1.71 2.35
C THR A 100 -32.31 -3.07 3.03
N ALA A 101 -31.57 -4.08 2.57
CA ALA A 101 -31.56 -5.42 3.17
C ALA A 101 -31.05 -5.41 4.61
N GLN A 102 -30.02 -4.59 4.90
CA GLN A 102 -29.51 -4.41 6.26
C GLN A 102 -30.57 -3.78 7.18
N SER A 103 -31.22 -2.70 6.72
CA SER A 103 -32.26 -2.02 7.49
C SER A 103 -33.49 -2.89 7.71
N ALA A 104 -33.82 -3.78 6.78
CA ALA A 104 -34.93 -4.72 6.87
C ALA A 104 -34.58 -6.00 7.66
N SER A 105 -33.37 -6.08 8.24
CA SER A 105 -32.87 -7.25 8.98
C SER A 105 -32.97 -8.55 8.17
N CYS A 106 -32.61 -8.48 6.88
CA CYS A 106 -32.62 -9.65 6.01
C CYS A 106 -31.63 -10.73 6.47
N PRO A 107 -31.87 -12.00 6.08
CA PRO A 107 -30.98 -13.11 6.41
C PRO A 107 -29.54 -12.86 5.94
N GLY A 108 -28.57 -13.37 6.70
CA GLY A 108 -27.15 -13.22 6.39
C GLY A 108 -26.75 -13.74 5.00
N GLN A 109 -27.49 -14.70 4.44
CA GLN A 109 -27.25 -15.21 3.07
C GLN A 109 -27.57 -14.17 2.00
N VAL A 110 -28.69 -13.43 2.13
CA VAL A 110 -29.06 -12.34 1.21
C VAL A 110 -28.02 -11.22 1.30
N MET A 111 -27.62 -10.86 2.52
CA MET A 111 -26.56 -9.87 2.76
C MET A 111 -25.22 -10.27 2.13
N ALA A 112 -24.83 -11.55 2.26
CA ALA A 112 -23.60 -12.05 1.66
C ALA A 112 -23.61 -11.97 0.13
N LEU A 113 -24.72 -12.37 -0.51
CA LEU A 113 -24.87 -12.28 -1.97
C LEU A 113 -24.82 -10.83 -2.45
N LEU A 114 -25.55 -9.92 -1.81
CA LEU A 114 -25.50 -8.48 -2.13
C LEU A 114 -24.09 -7.92 -1.94
N GLY A 115 -23.35 -8.34 -0.91
CA GLY A 115 -21.95 -7.97 -0.71
C GLY A 115 -21.02 -8.46 -1.84
N VAL A 116 -21.25 -9.66 -2.36
CA VAL A 116 -20.54 -10.17 -3.54
C VAL A 116 -20.86 -9.33 -4.78
N ALA A 117 -22.13 -8.98 -5.02
CA ALA A 117 -22.52 -8.13 -6.15
C ALA A 117 -21.88 -6.73 -6.09
N VAL A 118 -21.80 -6.10 -4.91
CA VAL A 118 -21.07 -4.83 -4.71
C VAL A 118 -19.59 -4.99 -5.06
N SER A 119 -18.97 -6.09 -4.61
CA SER A 119 -17.55 -6.34 -4.88
C SER A 119 -17.26 -6.54 -6.37
N ARG A 120 -18.15 -7.24 -7.09
CA ARG A 120 -18.01 -7.50 -8.54
C ARG A 120 -18.19 -6.23 -9.36
N THR A 121 -19.20 -5.43 -9.05
CA THR A 121 -19.45 -4.15 -9.73
C THR A 121 -18.32 -3.14 -9.51
N LYS A 122 -17.76 -3.08 -8.29
CA LYS A 122 -16.56 -2.27 -8.02
C LYS A 122 -15.36 -2.73 -8.83
N ARG A 123 -15.10 -4.04 -8.90
CA ARG A 123 -13.98 -4.58 -9.70
C ARG A 123 -14.15 -4.31 -11.20
N ALA A 124 -15.39 -4.28 -11.70
CA ALA A 124 -15.66 -3.89 -13.07
C ALA A 124 -15.34 -2.41 -13.33
N GLU A 125 -15.64 -1.54 -12.36
CA GLU A 125 -15.34 -0.10 -12.42
C GLU A 125 -13.83 0.17 -12.43
N ASP A 126 -13.08 -0.45 -11.51
CA ASP A 126 -11.63 -0.31 -11.42
C ASP A 126 -10.96 -0.72 -12.75
N LYS A 127 -11.38 -1.84 -13.33
CA LYS A 127 -10.85 -2.30 -14.62
C LYS A 127 -11.20 -1.41 -15.79
N LEU A 128 -12.41 -0.85 -15.78
CA LEU A 128 -12.75 0.14 -16.77
C LEU A 128 -11.72 1.28 -16.61
N GLU A 129 -11.56 1.86 -15.42
CA GLU A 129 -10.67 3.01 -15.16
C GLU A 129 -9.21 2.74 -15.56
N ASP A 130 -8.73 1.52 -15.34
CA ASP A 130 -7.40 1.07 -15.79
C ASP A 130 -7.27 1.09 -17.32
N ARG A 131 -8.28 0.58 -18.06
CA ARG A 131 -8.26 0.60 -19.54
C ARG A 131 -8.21 2.01 -20.10
N ARG A 132 -8.89 2.97 -19.46
CA ARG A 132 -8.78 4.39 -19.83
C ARG A 132 -7.35 4.86 -19.68
N SER A 133 -6.74 4.61 -18.52
CA SER A 133 -5.37 5.07 -18.23
C SER A 133 -4.33 4.54 -19.23
N HIS A 134 -4.53 3.33 -19.77
CA HIS A 134 -3.66 2.74 -20.78
C HIS A 134 -3.87 3.36 -22.17
N ASN A 135 -5.12 3.56 -22.61
CA ASN A 135 -5.41 4.09 -23.94
C ASN A 135 -4.93 5.56 -24.14
N TRP A 136 -4.79 6.32 -23.06
CA TRP A 136 -4.22 7.67 -23.11
C TRP A 136 -2.70 7.70 -23.37
N GLN A 137 -1.99 6.58 -23.23
CA GLN A 137 -0.55 6.50 -23.53
C GLN A 137 -0.26 6.28 -25.03
N ASP A 138 -1.26 5.86 -25.82
CA ASP A 138 -1.11 5.51 -27.24
C ASP A 138 -1.58 6.59 -28.22
N LEU A 139 -1.95 7.79 -27.73
CA LEU A 139 -2.18 8.92 -28.63
C LEU A 139 -0.87 9.28 -29.35
N PRO A 140 -0.88 9.50 -30.68
CA PRO A 140 0.31 9.90 -31.41
C PRO A 140 0.83 11.19 -30.79
N GLY A 141 1.99 11.09 -30.14
CA GLY A 141 2.66 12.23 -29.54
C GLY A 141 2.91 13.33 -30.59
N PRO A 142 3.15 14.58 -30.14
CA PRO A 142 3.55 15.66 -31.03
C PRO A 142 4.70 15.19 -31.93
N ALA A 143 4.61 15.51 -33.23
CA ALA A 143 5.52 15.09 -34.28
C ALA A 143 6.97 15.02 -33.75
N GLY A 144 7.53 13.81 -33.76
CA GLY A 144 8.85 13.56 -33.19
C GLY A 144 9.92 14.46 -33.79
N PRO A 145 10.99 14.76 -33.04
CA PRO A 145 12.12 15.52 -33.54
C PRO A 145 12.70 14.85 -34.80
N PRO A 146 13.34 15.62 -35.69
CA PRO A 146 13.91 15.08 -36.92
C PRO A 146 14.87 13.90 -36.65
N PRO A 147 14.88 12.89 -37.53
CA PRO A 147 15.68 11.68 -37.34
C PRO A 147 17.17 12.05 -37.17
N GLY A 148 17.74 11.64 -36.04
CA GLY A 148 19.13 11.92 -35.66
C GLY A 148 19.30 12.87 -34.46
N GLN A 149 18.24 13.56 -34.02
CA GLN A 149 18.30 14.41 -32.83
C GLN A 149 17.78 13.63 -31.61
N VAL A 150 18.71 13.17 -30.75
CA VAL A 150 18.33 12.52 -29.48
C VAL A 150 17.63 13.56 -28.61
N ALA A 151 16.36 13.29 -28.26
CA ALA A 151 15.58 14.19 -27.43
C ALA A 151 16.30 14.45 -26.09
N PRO A 152 16.37 15.71 -25.63
CA PRO A 152 17.03 16.04 -24.38
C PRO A 152 16.31 15.33 -23.23
N ARG A 153 17.05 14.51 -22.49
CA ARG A 153 16.54 13.70 -21.38
C ARG A 153 17.52 13.74 -20.21
N ALA A 154 16.97 13.69 -19.00
CA ALA A 154 17.72 13.53 -17.78
C ALA A 154 17.17 12.33 -17.00
N GLU A 155 18.06 11.57 -16.36
CA GLU A 155 17.71 10.41 -15.53
C GLU A 155 18.37 10.58 -14.16
N LEU A 156 17.55 10.73 -13.12
CA LEU A 156 17.97 10.84 -11.73
C LEU A 156 18.00 9.46 -11.07
N ALA A 157 19.08 9.13 -10.36
CA ALA A 157 19.07 8.03 -9.40
C ALA A 157 18.22 8.38 -8.17
N PRO A 158 17.79 7.38 -7.36
CA PRO A 158 17.10 7.63 -6.11
C PRO A 158 17.88 8.59 -5.20
N LEU A 159 17.17 9.52 -4.57
CA LEU A 159 17.77 10.49 -3.65
C LEU A 159 18.23 9.78 -2.38
N THR A 160 19.38 10.18 -1.84
CA THR A 160 19.84 9.75 -0.52
C THR A 160 19.62 10.86 0.49
N VAL A 161 19.00 10.55 1.63
CA VAL A 161 18.71 11.52 2.67
C VAL A 161 19.49 11.15 3.93
N TYR A 162 20.27 12.10 4.42
CA TYR A 162 20.99 11.98 5.69
C TYR A 162 20.36 12.94 6.70
N GLU A 163 19.76 12.37 7.73
CA GLU A 163 19.16 13.13 8.83
C GLU A 163 20.25 13.55 9.83
N ASN A 164 19.97 14.59 10.62
CA ASN A 164 20.80 15.02 11.75
C ASN A 164 22.26 15.31 11.39
N GLN A 165 22.51 15.88 10.20
CA GLN A 165 23.84 16.31 9.77
C GLN A 165 24.19 17.68 10.38
N PRO A 166 25.37 17.86 10.99
CA PRO A 166 25.81 19.17 11.45
C PRO A 166 26.09 20.08 10.25
N PHE A 167 25.44 21.24 10.19
CA PHE A 167 25.60 22.23 9.12
C PHE A 167 25.46 23.65 9.69
N GLU A 168 26.49 24.48 9.55
CA GLU A 168 26.51 25.87 10.05
C GLU A 168 26.13 25.99 11.55
N GLY A 169 26.59 25.05 12.38
CA GLY A 169 26.32 25.06 13.82
C GLY A 169 24.89 24.64 14.21
N VAL A 170 24.06 24.21 13.27
CA VAL A 170 22.73 23.64 13.54
C VAL A 170 22.61 22.24 12.93
N MET A 171 21.64 21.46 13.41
CA MET A 171 21.32 20.17 12.81
C MET A 171 20.47 20.38 11.55
N ALA A 172 20.80 19.66 10.49
CA ALA A 172 20.17 19.74 9.19
C ALA A 172 19.87 18.36 8.60
N VAL A 173 18.98 18.32 7.63
CA VAL A 173 18.77 17.18 6.74
C VAL A 173 19.51 17.48 5.44
N ARG A 174 20.37 16.56 5.00
CA ARG A 174 21.10 16.64 3.73
C ARG A 174 20.44 15.73 2.71
N VAL A 175 20.08 16.28 1.56
CA VAL A 175 19.49 15.54 0.43
C VAL A 175 20.49 15.54 -0.73
N ASP A 176 20.90 14.34 -1.14
CA ASP A 176 21.93 14.12 -2.16
C ASP A 176 21.35 13.48 -3.43
N VAL A 177 21.76 14.02 -4.57
CA VAL A 177 21.63 13.41 -5.89
C VAL A 177 22.91 12.62 -6.17
N THR A 178 22.87 11.32 -5.89
CA THR A 178 24.05 10.44 -5.97
C THR A 178 24.53 10.24 -7.41
N ARG A 179 23.61 10.22 -8.38
CA ARG A 179 23.92 10.08 -9.80
C ARG A 179 22.87 10.72 -10.68
N LEU A 180 23.32 11.42 -11.72
CA LEU A 180 22.49 12.03 -12.76
C LEU A 180 23.08 11.69 -14.14
N THR A 181 22.26 11.15 -15.04
CA THR A 181 22.65 10.92 -16.44
C THR A 181 21.92 11.91 -17.34
N LEU A 182 22.66 12.67 -18.14
CA LEU A 182 22.14 13.67 -19.09
C LEU A 182 22.42 13.22 -20.52
N VAL A 183 21.38 13.22 -21.36
CA VAL A 183 21.45 12.79 -22.76
C VAL A 183 20.85 13.86 -23.65
N GLY A 184 21.50 14.21 -24.76
CA GLY A 184 21.05 15.23 -25.70
C GLY A 184 21.15 16.67 -25.17
N LEU A 185 21.98 16.90 -24.14
CA LEU A 185 22.10 18.19 -23.44
C LEU A 185 23.48 18.85 -23.55
N GLN A 186 24.41 18.31 -24.35
CA GLN A 186 25.77 18.85 -24.49
C GLN A 186 25.74 20.35 -24.85
N GLY A 187 26.52 21.16 -24.13
CA GLY A 187 26.60 22.61 -24.31
C GLY A 187 25.43 23.40 -23.71
N ARG A 188 24.36 22.75 -23.27
CA ARG A 188 23.24 23.41 -22.57
C ARG A 188 23.53 23.55 -21.09
N GLN A 189 22.82 24.48 -20.45
CA GLN A 189 22.84 24.64 -19.01
C GLN A 189 21.71 23.85 -18.37
N VAL A 190 22.02 23.18 -17.26
CA VAL A 190 21.05 22.51 -16.40
C VAL A 190 21.18 23.02 -14.98
N GLY A 191 20.09 23.00 -14.22
CA GLY A 191 20.07 23.34 -12.80
C GLY A 191 19.23 22.36 -12.00
N PHE A 192 19.32 22.48 -10.68
CA PHE A 192 18.49 21.74 -9.74
C PHE A 192 17.49 22.68 -9.09
N THR A 193 16.26 22.20 -8.91
CA THR A 193 15.30 22.81 -8.01
C THR A 193 14.96 21.84 -6.91
N VAL A 194 14.96 22.31 -5.65
CA VAL A 194 14.58 21.49 -4.50
C VAL A 194 13.49 22.17 -3.71
N GLN A 195 12.50 21.37 -3.34
CA GLN A 195 11.39 21.76 -2.50
C GLN A 195 11.14 20.67 -1.46
N VAL A 196 10.64 21.06 -0.29
CA VAL A 196 10.21 20.13 0.75
C VAL A 196 8.75 20.42 1.09
N ARG A 197 7.94 19.37 1.24
CA ARG A 197 6.57 19.47 1.76
C ARG A 197 6.37 18.54 2.95
N SER A 198 5.42 18.89 3.81
CA SER A 198 4.82 17.90 4.71
C SER A 198 3.88 16.98 3.92
N ASP A 199 3.55 15.84 4.51
CA ASP A 199 2.63 14.83 3.95
C ASP A 199 1.28 15.40 3.48
N THR A 200 0.78 16.40 4.18
CA THR A 200 -0.53 17.05 3.99
C THR A 200 -0.40 18.50 3.52
N GLY A 201 0.82 19.03 3.41
CA GLY A 201 1.09 20.44 3.18
C GLY A 201 1.26 20.81 1.72
N ARG A 202 1.28 22.12 1.48
CA ARG A 202 1.74 22.69 0.20
C ARG A 202 3.25 22.52 0.06
N MET A 203 3.73 22.46 -1.18
CA MET A 203 5.16 22.54 -1.46
C MET A 203 5.74 23.82 -0.86
N GLY A 204 6.84 23.70 -0.13
CA GLY A 204 7.58 24.82 0.41
C GLY A 204 8.27 25.65 -0.67
N GLU A 205 9.07 26.61 -0.24
CA GLU A 205 9.83 27.49 -1.13
C GLU A 205 10.78 26.70 -2.05
N VAL A 206 10.84 27.10 -3.32
CA VAL A 206 11.73 26.50 -4.32
C VAL A 206 13.13 27.05 -4.18
N ARG A 207 14.08 26.20 -3.78
CA ARG A 207 15.51 26.52 -3.82
C ARG A 207 16.08 26.11 -5.16
N ARG A 208 16.85 27.00 -5.80
CA ARG A 208 17.47 26.75 -7.10
C ARG A 208 18.98 26.71 -6.97
N SER A 209 19.63 25.75 -7.62
CA SER A 209 21.08 25.77 -7.78
C SER A 209 21.49 26.79 -8.85
N GLY A 210 22.78 27.12 -8.89
CA GLY A 210 23.37 27.75 -10.07
C GLY A 210 23.29 26.82 -11.29
N PRO A 211 23.27 27.38 -12.52
CA PRO A 211 23.31 26.59 -13.74
C PRO A 211 24.69 25.93 -13.92
N VAL A 212 24.72 24.74 -14.51
CA VAL A 212 25.93 24.00 -14.87
C VAL A 212 25.86 23.61 -16.34
N THR A 213 26.92 23.95 -17.09
CA THR A 213 27.03 23.59 -18.51
C THR A 213 27.40 22.12 -18.66
N VAL A 214 26.64 21.38 -19.46
CA VAL A 214 26.85 19.95 -19.69
C VAL A 214 27.99 19.73 -20.71
N PRO A 215 29.08 19.03 -20.34
CA PRO A 215 30.28 18.94 -21.20
C PRO A 215 30.15 17.92 -22.35
N SER A 216 29.37 16.85 -22.16
CA SER A 216 29.24 15.75 -23.12
C SER A 216 27.80 15.20 -23.19
N SER A 217 27.51 14.32 -24.15
CA SER A 217 26.26 13.58 -24.22
C SER A 217 26.52 12.15 -24.70
N PRO A 218 26.31 11.11 -23.88
CA PRO A 218 25.82 11.18 -22.51
C PRO A 218 26.84 11.82 -21.56
N TYR A 219 26.35 12.44 -20.49
CA TYR A 219 27.16 12.90 -19.36
C TYR A 219 26.62 12.29 -18.09
N VAL A 220 27.47 11.54 -17.39
CA VAL A 220 27.16 10.92 -16.09
C VAL A 220 27.83 11.76 -15.01
N TRP A 221 27.02 12.28 -14.10
CA TRP A 221 27.46 13.14 -13.01
C TRP A 221 27.20 12.43 -11.68
N ASP A 222 28.26 11.90 -11.07
CA ASP A 222 28.20 11.33 -9.72
C ASP A 222 28.27 12.45 -8.67
N ASN A 223 27.52 12.28 -7.58
CA ASN A 223 27.34 13.28 -6.52
C ASN A 223 26.96 14.65 -7.09
N ALA A 224 26.01 14.66 -8.03
CA ALA A 224 25.71 15.81 -8.87
C ALA A 224 25.28 17.04 -8.07
N TYR A 225 24.62 16.83 -6.93
CA TYR A 225 24.07 17.91 -6.13
C TYR A 225 23.79 17.48 -4.69
N ALA A 226 23.96 18.41 -3.75
CA ALA A 226 23.61 18.23 -2.34
C ALA A 226 22.94 19.50 -1.79
N GLN A 227 21.83 19.35 -1.08
CA GLN A 227 21.12 20.46 -0.44
C GLN A 227 20.89 20.18 1.04
N TYR A 228 21.21 21.18 1.87
CA TYR A 228 20.97 21.14 3.31
C TYR A 228 19.69 21.90 3.68
N PHE A 229 18.89 21.29 4.54
CA PHE A 229 17.68 21.86 5.13
C PHE A 229 17.82 21.90 6.65
N LYS A 230 17.88 23.10 7.23
CA LYS A 230 18.00 23.26 8.69
C LYS A 230 16.75 22.68 9.35
N ILE A 231 16.92 21.82 10.35
CA ILE A 231 15.81 21.17 11.06
C ILE A 231 14.81 22.19 11.64
N PRO A 232 15.22 23.34 12.21
CA PRO A 232 14.29 24.37 12.66
C PRO A 232 13.33 24.88 11.56
N ASP A 233 13.80 24.99 10.32
CA ASP A 233 12.96 25.42 9.19
C ASP A 233 11.99 24.31 8.77
N LEU A 234 12.46 23.06 8.78
CA LEU A 234 11.64 21.90 8.47
C LEU A 234 10.55 21.62 9.52
N LEU A 235 10.85 21.84 10.80
CA LEU A 235 9.86 21.73 11.88
C LEU A 235 8.73 22.74 11.72
N ARG A 236 9.00 23.93 11.17
CA ARG A 236 7.96 24.92 10.85
C ARG A 236 7.04 24.48 9.71
N LEU A 237 7.54 23.63 8.81
CA LEU A 237 6.75 23.05 7.71
C LEU A 237 5.93 21.82 8.15
N SER A 238 6.39 21.09 9.17
CA SER A 238 5.71 19.88 9.65
C SER A 238 4.69 20.21 10.74
N LEU A 239 3.39 20.14 10.41
CA LEU A 239 2.28 20.36 11.35
C LEU A 239 2.05 19.20 12.36
N GLY A 240 3.09 18.43 12.69
CA GLY A 240 3.08 17.58 13.89
C GLY A 240 3.51 16.11 13.74
N GLN A 241 3.64 15.58 12.53
CA GLN A 241 4.06 14.17 12.34
C GLN A 241 5.54 13.97 12.01
N GLY A 242 6.30 15.05 11.78
CA GLY A 242 7.72 14.98 11.43
C GLY A 242 8.02 14.37 10.05
N ARG A 243 7.02 13.79 9.37
CA ARG A 243 7.15 13.19 8.05
C ARG A 243 7.14 14.25 6.96
N LEU A 244 8.17 14.24 6.12
CA LEU A 244 8.40 15.21 5.06
C LEU A 244 8.77 14.49 3.76
N THR A 245 8.49 15.12 2.63
CA THR A 245 8.91 14.66 1.30
C THR A 245 9.78 15.73 0.67
N ALA A 246 11.03 15.36 0.34
CA ALA A 246 11.91 16.18 -0.48
C ALA A 246 11.68 15.84 -1.95
N ARG A 247 11.53 16.87 -2.79
CA ARG A 247 11.47 16.75 -4.25
C ARG A 247 12.65 17.48 -4.85
N VAL A 248 13.45 16.77 -5.64
CA VAL A 248 14.56 17.34 -6.42
C VAL A 248 14.24 17.17 -7.89
N ALA A 249 14.24 18.27 -8.64
CA ALA A 249 14.00 18.26 -10.08
C ALA A 249 15.19 18.85 -10.83
N VAL A 250 15.54 18.25 -11.97
CA VAL A 250 16.51 18.78 -12.92
C VAL A 250 15.76 19.63 -13.93
N VAL A 251 16.17 20.88 -14.08
CA VAL A 251 15.58 21.84 -15.01
C VAL A 251 16.57 22.24 -16.08
N ASP A 252 16.09 22.51 -17.29
CA ASP A 252 16.89 23.10 -18.36
C ASP A 252 17.05 24.62 -18.19
N ASP A 253 17.77 25.25 -19.12
CA ASP A 253 18.01 26.70 -19.23
C ASP A 253 16.73 27.54 -19.33
N THR A 254 15.61 26.95 -19.76
CA THR A 254 14.30 27.62 -19.79
C THR A 254 13.52 27.49 -18.47
N GLY A 255 14.06 26.73 -17.52
CA GLY A 255 13.38 26.36 -16.28
C GLY A 255 12.37 25.23 -16.45
N ARG A 256 12.33 24.57 -17.61
CA ARG A 256 11.46 23.41 -17.85
C ARG A 256 12.06 22.20 -17.14
N GLU A 257 11.21 21.50 -16.41
CA GLU A 257 11.58 20.26 -15.73
C GLU A 257 11.85 19.14 -16.75
N LEU A 258 13.04 18.55 -16.66
CA LEU A 258 13.46 17.41 -17.46
C LEU A 258 13.16 16.08 -16.76
N THR A 259 13.34 16.05 -15.44
CA THR A 259 13.06 14.89 -14.57
C THR A 259 12.98 15.33 -13.11
N ALA A 260 12.34 14.53 -12.25
CA ALA A 260 12.28 14.76 -10.82
C ALA A 260 12.29 13.44 -10.03
N ALA A 261 12.80 13.51 -8.80
CA ALA A 261 12.76 12.42 -7.83
C ALA A 261 12.20 12.95 -6.50
N GLU A 262 11.45 12.10 -5.80
CA GLU A 262 10.91 12.37 -4.48
C GLU A 262 11.42 11.35 -3.47
N GLN A 263 11.74 11.79 -2.25
CA GLN A 263 12.14 10.92 -1.15
C GLN A 263 11.48 11.37 0.14
N VAL A 264 10.85 10.42 0.82
CA VAL A 264 10.20 10.63 2.10
C VAL A 264 11.22 10.40 3.22
N PHE A 265 11.21 11.26 4.23
CA PHE A 265 12.06 11.20 5.42
C PHE A 265 11.31 11.71 6.66
N SER A 266 11.86 11.48 7.86
CA SER A 266 11.18 11.88 9.10
C SER A 266 12.12 12.62 10.05
N ILE A 267 11.78 13.85 10.43
CA ILE A 267 12.51 14.58 11.46
C ILE A 267 11.93 14.26 12.83
N THR A 268 12.72 13.60 13.68
CA THR A 268 12.38 13.44 15.10
C THR A 268 12.83 14.69 15.84
N GLY A 269 11.90 15.56 16.23
CA GLY A 269 12.17 16.78 17.01
C GLY A 269 12.57 16.52 18.47
N GLY A 270 13.05 15.32 18.79
CA GLY A 270 13.56 15.00 20.13
C GLY A 270 14.92 15.67 20.37
N PRO A 271 15.29 15.95 21.63
CA PRO A 271 16.65 16.35 21.95
C PRO A 271 17.64 15.36 21.32
N PRO A 272 18.79 15.85 20.79
CA PRO A 272 19.81 14.95 20.28
C PRO A 272 20.11 13.89 21.33
N PRO A 273 20.24 12.60 20.94
CA PRO A 273 20.65 11.58 21.89
C PRO A 273 21.91 12.07 22.63
N PRO A 274 22.02 11.81 23.94
CA PRO A 274 23.11 12.35 24.76
C PRO A 274 24.47 12.15 24.07
N PRO A 275 25.40 13.11 24.22
CA PRO A 275 26.68 13.11 23.51
C PRO A 275 27.30 11.73 23.59
N GLN A 276 27.50 11.11 22.41
CA GLN A 276 28.11 9.80 22.32
C GLN A 276 29.45 9.87 23.07
N ALA A 277 29.62 8.95 24.02
CA ALA A 277 30.85 8.74 24.74
C ALA A 277 32.04 8.64 23.75
N PRO A 278 33.25 9.07 24.15
CA PRO A 278 34.40 9.21 23.27
C PRO A 278 34.61 7.99 22.35
N PRO A 279 34.98 8.23 21.07
CA PRO A 279 35.15 7.16 20.09
C PRO A 279 36.31 6.27 20.53
N GLY A 280 36.02 5.01 20.85
CA GLY A 280 37.09 4.09 21.23
C GLY A 280 36.67 2.72 21.75
N VAL A 281 35.43 2.52 22.17
CA VAL A 281 34.91 1.18 22.40
C VAL A 281 33.74 0.99 21.45
N PRO A 282 33.83 0.11 20.43
CA PRO A 282 32.65 -0.26 19.66
C PRO A 282 31.65 -0.81 20.66
N VAL A 283 30.60 -0.03 20.96
CA VAL A 283 29.39 -0.60 21.53
C VAL A 283 28.91 -1.52 20.44
N VAL A 284 29.21 -2.81 20.57
CA VAL A 284 28.72 -3.84 19.67
C VAL A 284 27.21 -3.75 19.80
N ALA A 285 26.59 -3.01 18.87
CA ALA A 285 25.15 -2.90 18.80
C ALA A 285 24.66 -4.34 18.63
N ARG A 286 23.95 -4.83 19.65
CA ARG A 286 23.36 -6.16 19.61
C ARG A 286 22.49 -6.22 18.35
N ASP A 287 22.70 -7.23 17.53
CA ASP A 287 21.89 -7.48 16.34
C ASP A 287 20.88 -8.59 16.65
N CYS A 288 19.60 -8.34 16.34
CA CYS A 288 18.52 -9.33 16.43
C CYS A 288 18.09 -9.88 15.06
N GLY A 289 18.86 -9.59 14.00
CA GLY A 289 18.68 -10.17 12.67
C GLY A 289 17.61 -9.47 11.83
N THR A 290 17.26 -8.24 12.18
CA THR A 290 16.23 -7.41 11.52
C THR A 290 16.75 -6.02 11.14
N GLY A 291 18.09 -5.86 11.16
CA GLY A 291 18.80 -4.65 10.81
C GLY A 291 19.09 -3.73 12.01
N PRO A 292 19.99 -2.74 11.82
CA PRO A 292 20.45 -1.86 12.89
C PRO A 292 19.34 -0.96 13.48
N ASP A 293 18.27 -0.73 12.73
CA ASP A 293 17.16 0.14 13.14
C ASP A 293 16.09 -0.58 13.98
N ASP A 294 16.33 -1.80 14.46
CA ASP A 294 15.38 -2.49 15.35
C ASP A 294 15.47 -1.97 16.79
N SER A 295 14.60 -1.02 17.11
CA SER A 295 14.49 -0.44 18.44
C SER A 295 14.18 -1.46 19.54
N GLY A 296 13.63 -2.63 19.20
CA GLY A 296 13.33 -3.70 20.16
C GLY A 296 14.55 -4.54 20.56
N CYS A 297 15.66 -4.45 19.82
CA CYS A 297 16.83 -5.29 20.04
C CYS A 297 17.55 -4.98 21.36
N LEU A 298 17.54 -3.70 21.74
CA LEU A 298 18.16 -3.20 22.96
C LEU A 298 17.17 -3.15 24.14
N MET A 299 15.99 -3.76 24.00
CA MET A 299 14.98 -3.82 25.05
C MET A 299 14.92 -5.21 25.68
N GLN A 300 14.60 -5.25 26.98
CA GLN A 300 14.34 -6.48 27.70
C GLN A 300 12.86 -6.61 28.06
N LYS A 301 12.39 -7.86 28.13
CA LYS A 301 11.10 -8.21 28.73
C LYS A 301 11.32 -9.27 29.79
N ASN A 302 10.91 -8.98 31.02
CA ASN A 302 11.08 -9.87 32.17
C ASN A 302 12.55 -10.31 32.35
N GLY A 303 13.51 -9.38 32.21
CA GLY A 303 14.95 -9.66 32.30
C GLY A 303 15.53 -10.47 31.13
N LYS A 304 14.73 -10.82 30.12
CA LYS A 304 15.19 -11.51 28.91
C LYS A 304 15.35 -10.52 27.77
N TRP A 305 16.45 -10.66 27.04
CA TRP A 305 16.71 -9.91 25.82
C TRP A 305 16.02 -10.54 24.62
N ALA A 306 15.71 -9.72 23.61
CA ALA A 306 15.29 -10.21 22.31
C ALA A 306 16.26 -11.26 21.76
N MET A 307 15.71 -12.26 21.08
CA MET A 307 16.46 -13.28 20.36
C MET A 307 17.54 -12.63 19.49
N ASP A 308 18.78 -13.12 19.60
CA ASP A 308 19.90 -12.62 18.80
C ASP A 308 19.76 -12.98 17.32
N ALA A 309 20.55 -12.31 16.48
CA ALA A 309 20.51 -12.48 15.03
C ALA A 309 20.77 -13.92 14.60
N GLU A 310 21.76 -14.59 15.17
CA GLU A 310 22.14 -15.95 14.74
C GLU A 310 21.00 -16.94 15.03
N THR A 311 20.47 -16.91 16.25
CA THR A 311 19.32 -17.73 16.65
C THR A 311 18.09 -17.45 15.78
N PHE A 312 17.80 -16.17 15.50
CA PHE A 312 16.64 -15.79 14.71
C PHE A 312 16.76 -16.22 13.24
N HIS A 313 17.93 -16.05 12.63
CA HIS A 313 18.17 -16.52 11.26
C HIS A 313 18.07 -18.04 11.16
N GLY A 314 18.61 -18.79 12.12
CA GLY A 314 18.46 -20.23 12.20
C GLY A 314 16.98 -20.65 12.24
N LEU A 315 16.18 -20.00 13.10
CA LEU A 315 14.74 -20.23 13.17
C LEU A 315 14.04 -19.96 11.83
N ILE A 316 14.27 -18.80 11.21
CA ILE A 316 13.63 -18.44 9.93
C ILE A 316 14.01 -19.44 8.82
N GLN A 317 15.26 -19.90 8.77
CA GLN A 317 15.70 -20.90 7.80
C GLN A 317 14.99 -22.25 8.01
N SER A 318 14.89 -22.73 9.26
CA SER A 318 14.14 -23.96 9.57
C SER A 318 12.66 -23.85 9.21
N LEU A 319 12.02 -22.71 9.50
CA LEU A 319 10.62 -22.49 9.17
C LEU A 319 10.38 -22.40 7.66
N ARG A 320 11.30 -21.83 6.88
CA ARG A 320 11.21 -21.80 5.41
C ARG A 320 11.34 -23.19 4.80
N GLY A 321 12.15 -24.07 5.39
CA GLY A 321 12.29 -25.46 4.95
C GLY A 321 11.10 -26.36 5.32
N THR A 322 10.19 -25.89 6.16
CA THR A 322 9.05 -26.68 6.65
C THR A 322 7.81 -26.41 5.79
N PRO A 323 7.23 -27.42 5.10
CA PRO A 323 6.11 -27.20 4.18
C PRO A 323 4.79 -26.92 4.89
N SER A 324 4.57 -27.51 6.07
CA SER A 324 3.31 -27.38 6.82
C SER A 324 3.32 -26.17 7.74
N GLU A 325 2.31 -25.29 7.61
CA GLU A 325 2.13 -24.15 8.53
C GLU A 325 1.85 -24.57 9.96
N PHE A 326 1.18 -25.72 10.14
CA PHE A 326 0.93 -26.27 11.47
C PHE A 326 2.25 -26.63 12.15
N SER A 327 3.15 -27.33 11.45
CA SER A 327 4.48 -27.67 11.97
C SER A 327 5.34 -26.42 12.18
N LYS A 328 5.24 -25.39 11.33
CA LYS A 328 5.90 -24.10 11.58
C LYS A 328 5.42 -23.46 12.89
N LYS A 329 4.10 -23.47 13.14
CA LYS A 329 3.52 -22.92 14.38
C LYS A 329 4.04 -23.67 15.61
N GLU A 330 4.06 -25.00 15.59
CA GLU A 330 4.60 -25.82 16.69
C GLU A 330 6.09 -25.52 16.97
N MET A 331 6.90 -25.36 15.91
CA MET A 331 8.31 -24.97 16.05
C MET A 331 8.46 -23.59 16.69
N VAL A 332 7.69 -22.61 16.22
CA VAL A 332 7.70 -21.25 16.80
C VAL A 332 7.24 -21.29 18.25
N GLU A 333 6.19 -22.03 18.58
CA GLU A 333 5.70 -22.22 19.95
C GLU A 333 6.77 -22.77 20.89
N SER A 334 7.47 -23.83 20.47
CA SER A 334 8.58 -24.41 21.22
C SER A 334 9.69 -23.38 21.50
N VAL A 335 10.05 -22.57 20.51
CA VAL A 335 11.11 -21.55 20.66
C VAL A 335 10.64 -20.38 21.55
N LEU A 336 9.41 -19.91 21.37
CA LEU A 336 8.84 -18.78 22.13
C LEU A 336 8.46 -19.13 23.57
N ALA A 337 8.50 -20.41 23.95
CA ALA A 337 8.42 -20.79 25.35
C ALA A 337 9.52 -20.11 26.19
N ASN A 338 10.74 -19.99 25.63
CA ASN A 338 11.91 -19.51 26.36
C ASN A 338 12.46 -18.17 25.87
N GLN A 339 12.11 -17.76 24.65
CA GLN A 339 12.64 -16.56 24.00
C GLN A 339 11.64 -15.41 23.98
N VAL A 340 12.16 -14.20 23.82
CA VAL A 340 11.36 -12.98 23.57
C VAL A 340 11.75 -12.41 22.21
N LEU A 341 10.82 -11.72 21.56
CA LEU A 341 10.99 -11.23 20.19
C LEU A 341 10.88 -9.71 20.11
N THR A 342 11.50 -9.12 19.10
CA THR A 342 11.20 -7.76 18.68
C THR A 342 9.94 -7.72 17.79
N ALA A 343 9.39 -6.52 17.59
CA ALA A 343 8.28 -6.32 16.66
C ALA A 343 8.67 -6.66 15.22
N LYS A 344 9.89 -6.33 14.76
CA LYS A 344 10.31 -6.67 13.39
C LYS A 344 10.49 -8.17 13.21
N GLN A 345 11.02 -8.87 14.23
CA GLN A 345 11.13 -10.34 14.20
C GLN A 345 9.76 -10.99 14.06
N LEU A 346 8.74 -10.50 14.78
CA LEU A 346 7.36 -10.96 14.62
C LEU A 346 6.82 -10.68 13.21
N GLY A 347 7.10 -9.51 12.64
CA GLY A 347 6.71 -9.18 11.28
C GLY A 347 7.28 -10.16 10.24
N ALA A 348 8.57 -10.50 10.37
CA ALA A 348 9.21 -11.50 9.51
C ALA A 348 8.64 -12.91 9.72
N LEU A 349 8.20 -13.27 10.93
CA LEU A 349 7.49 -14.53 11.16
C LEU A 349 6.12 -14.55 10.47
N PHE A 350 5.34 -13.46 10.51
CA PHE A 350 4.05 -13.39 9.80
C PHE A 350 4.18 -13.62 8.29
N ASP A 351 5.27 -13.17 7.70
CA ASP A 351 5.53 -13.34 6.27
C ASP A 351 5.76 -14.81 5.86
N LEU A 352 5.99 -15.71 6.82
CA LEU A 352 6.14 -17.16 6.57
C LEU A 352 4.81 -17.94 6.58
N PHE A 353 3.71 -17.30 6.97
CA PHE A 353 2.37 -17.88 7.01
C PHE A 353 1.50 -17.22 5.94
N GLN A 354 0.95 -18.03 5.03
CA GLN A 354 -0.01 -17.65 4.01
C GLN A 354 -1.42 -17.51 4.61
N SER A 355 -1.82 -18.42 5.50
CA SER A 355 -3.14 -18.38 6.12
C SER A 355 -3.24 -17.28 7.19
N GLU A 356 -4.22 -16.40 7.04
CA GLU A 356 -4.51 -15.34 8.00
C GLU A 356 -4.92 -15.90 9.38
N PHE A 357 -5.60 -17.06 9.39
CA PHE A 357 -5.95 -17.77 10.62
C PHE A 357 -4.69 -18.18 11.40
N ASN A 358 -3.70 -18.76 10.71
CA ASN A 358 -2.45 -19.18 11.34
C ASN A 358 -1.58 -17.98 11.79
N ARG A 359 -1.59 -16.86 11.04
CA ARG A 359 -0.96 -15.60 11.51
C ARG A 359 -1.58 -15.11 12.81
N MET A 360 -2.91 -15.16 12.93
CA MET A 360 -3.60 -14.66 14.12
C MET A 360 -3.36 -15.57 15.34
N ASP A 361 -3.33 -16.88 15.13
CA ASP A 361 -2.94 -17.83 16.15
C ASP A 361 -1.49 -17.64 16.63
N LEU A 362 -0.56 -17.41 15.69
CA LEU A 362 0.81 -17.04 16.02
C LEU A 362 0.86 -15.71 16.78
N ALA A 363 0.04 -14.72 16.41
CA ALA A 363 -0.01 -13.43 17.11
C ALA A 363 -0.40 -13.60 18.59
N LYS A 364 -1.44 -14.40 18.88
CA LYS A 364 -1.89 -14.70 20.25
C LYS A 364 -0.76 -15.32 21.11
N LEU A 365 0.06 -16.15 20.49
CA LEU A 365 1.23 -16.76 21.13
C LEU A 365 2.38 -15.75 21.33
N ALA A 366 2.72 -14.98 20.30
CA ALA A 366 3.95 -14.19 20.26
C ALA A 366 3.83 -12.79 20.90
N VAL A 367 2.66 -12.15 20.83
CA VAL A 367 2.45 -10.79 21.35
C VAL A 367 2.78 -10.66 22.86
N PRO A 368 2.39 -11.62 23.73
CA PRO A 368 2.82 -11.62 25.13
C PRO A 368 4.34 -11.74 25.33
N LYS A 369 5.11 -12.10 24.29
CA LYS A 369 6.58 -12.24 24.33
C LYS A 369 7.34 -11.09 23.64
N LEU A 370 6.65 -10.05 23.19
CA LEU A 370 7.28 -8.90 22.53
C LEU A 370 8.01 -7.96 23.51
N THR A 371 9.25 -7.59 23.20
CA THR A 371 10.03 -6.58 23.97
C THR A 371 9.50 -5.17 23.82
N ASN A 372 8.89 -4.84 22.67
CA ASN A 372 8.26 -3.54 22.41
C ASN A 372 6.90 -3.70 21.70
N PRO A 373 5.79 -3.86 22.46
CA PRO A 373 4.45 -4.02 21.87
C PRO A 373 4.02 -2.81 21.04
N SER A 374 4.42 -1.58 21.39
CA SER A 374 4.02 -0.37 20.68
C SER A 374 4.53 -0.33 19.24
N ALA A 375 5.75 -0.84 18.99
CA ALA A 375 6.29 -0.97 17.64
C ALA A 375 5.54 -2.01 16.78
N ALA A 376 4.83 -2.95 17.40
CA ALA A 376 4.11 -4.03 16.71
C ALA A 376 2.71 -3.64 16.22
N LEU A 377 2.17 -2.47 16.61
CA LEU A 377 0.84 -1.99 16.18
C LEU A 377 0.74 -1.85 14.65
N GLY A 378 1.85 -1.44 14.02
CA GLY A 378 1.93 -1.31 12.57
C GLY A 378 1.77 -2.63 11.81
N LEU A 379 1.97 -3.78 12.46
CA LEU A 379 1.83 -5.10 11.83
C LEU A 379 0.37 -5.49 11.57
N SER A 380 -0.61 -4.71 12.04
CA SER A 380 -2.02 -4.95 11.70
C SER A 380 -2.26 -4.99 10.19
N VAL A 381 -1.48 -4.26 9.39
CA VAL A 381 -1.58 -4.28 7.92
C VAL A 381 -1.25 -5.64 7.29
N LYS A 382 -0.63 -6.56 8.03
CA LYS A 382 -0.32 -7.93 7.58
C LYS A 382 -1.54 -8.87 7.61
N PHE A 383 -2.68 -8.38 8.11
CA PHE A 383 -3.96 -9.08 8.08
C PHE A 383 -4.83 -8.46 6.98
N ASP A 384 -5.53 -9.27 6.18
CA ASP A 384 -6.38 -8.77 5.09
C ASP A 384 -7.79 -8.45 5.59
N SER A 385 -8.30 -9.26 6.53
CA SER A 385 -9.61 -9.06 7.12
C SER A 385 -9.62 -7.92 8.14
N SER A 386 -10.58 -7.00 8.00
CA SER A 386 -10.82 -5.93 8.97
C SER A 386 -11.10 -6.46 10.39
N PHE A 387 -11.69 -7.63 10.50
CA PHE A 387 -11.95 -8.30 11.78
C PHE A 387 -10.64 -8.68 12.49
N ASN A 388 -9.73 -9.38 11.80
CA ASN A 388 -8.45 -9.79 12.39
C ASN A 388 -7.53 -8.60 12.66
N ARG A 389 -7.58 -7.54 11.81
CA ARG A 389 -6.88 -6.27 12.10
C ARG A 389 -7.30 -5.69 13.44
N SER A 390 -8.61 -5.58 13.66
CA SER A 390 -9.18 -5.05 14.91
C SER A 390 -8.77 -5.90 16.11
N ASP A 391 -8.88 -7.22 16.00
CA ASP A 391 -8.55 -8.13 17.09
C ASP A 391 -7.04 -8.19 17.37
N TYR A 392 -6.18 -8.11 16.36
CA TYR A 392 -4.74 -7.99 16.55
C TYR A 392 -4.37 -6.69 17.28
N VAL A 393 -4.98 -5.56 16.90
CA VAL A 393 -4.75 -4.28 17.60
C VAL A 393 -5.17 -4.36 19.06
N LYS A 394 -6.32 -4.97 19.37
CA LYS A 394 -6.77 -5.20 20.76
C LYS A 394 -5.79 -6.09 21.54
N LEU A 395 -5.28 -7.14 20.90
CA LEU A 395 -4.32 -8.05 21.51
C LEU A 395 -3.01 -7.33 21.87
N VAL A 396 -2.49 -6.51 20.96
CA VAL A 396 -1.24 -5.74 21.18
C VAL A 396 -1.44 -4.62 22.20
N SER A 397 -2.58 -3.91 22.15
CA SER A 397 -2.85 -2.81 23.09
C SER A 397 -3.04 -3.29 24.53
N ALA A 398 -3.48 -4.54 24.73
CA ALA A 398 -3.59 -5.17 26.05
C ALA A 398 -2.24 -5.50 26.72
N GLN A 399 -1.11 -5.34 26.01
CA GLN A 399 0.24 -5.56 26.54
C GLN A 399 0.92 -4.27 27.05
N ARG A 400 0.21 -3.14 27.02
CA ARG A 400 0.61 -1.89 27.66
C ARG A 400 0.13 -1.89 29.09
#